data_AF-A0A0P1BQH3-F1
#
_entry.id   AF-A0A0P1BQH3-F1
#
_cell.length_a   1.000
_cell.length_b   1.000
_cell.length_c   1.000
_cell.angle_alpha   90.00
_cell.angle_beta   90.00
_cell.angle_gamma   90.00
#
_symmetry.space_group_name_H-M   'P 1'
#
loop_
_entity.id
_entity.type
_entity.pdbx_description
1 polymer ?
#
loop_
_entity_poly.entity_id
_entity_poly.type
_entity_poly.pdbx_seq_one_letter_code
_entity_poly.pdbx_strand_id
1 'polypeptide(L)'
;MIEEGYHRQAGSCPDPECTQARVQLEKRTQADGAQKQEQSSIGSITDAELLLLVGEKQLGRLSWLRQKATAEADPTAAHCPRQGCQAIVVKNKADEGTAYETMRECHACGFCWCAWCNRTWHGRAPCQLSTSVALIEEYMSYEAGSEGATKMELRYGRSNLQRLVKEETERQANEAWLDSNAKKCPTCHMF
;
A
#
# COMPACT_ATOMS: atom_id res chain seq x y z
N MET A 1 26.48 -13.76 -3.17
CA MET A 1 25.32 -13.97 -2.28
C MET A 1 24.26 -12.96 -2.74
N ILE A 2 23.02 -13.36 -3.02
CA ILE A 2 22.01 -12.41 -3.54
C ILE A 2 21.55 -11.51 -2.39
N GLU A 3 21.93 -10.23 -2.44
CA GLU A 3 21.66 -9.27 -1.36
C GLU A 3 20.31 -8.54 -1.53
N GLU A 4 19.72 -8.59 -2.72
CA GLU A 4 18.43 -7.98 -3.04
C GLU A 4 17.60 -8.89 -3.95
N GLY A 5 16.29 -8.97 -3.72
CA GLY A 5 15.38 -9.76 -4.55
C GLY A 5 14.09 -10.17 -3.85
N TYR A 6 13.09 -10.55 -4.65
CA TYR A 6 11.85 -11.14 -4.17
C TYR A 6 12.13 -12.57 -3.70
N HIS A 7 11.69 -12.94 -2.49
CA HIS A 7 11.78 -14.32 -2.05
C HIS A 7 10.78 -15.14 -2.89
N ARG A 8 11.22 -15.67 -4.03
CA ARG A 8 10.42 -16.67 -4.74
C ARG A 8 10.43 -17.91 -3.87
N GLN A 9 9.33 -18.18 -3.18
CA GLN A 9 9.13 -19.49 -2.59
C GLN A 9 9.23 -20.51 -3.71
N ALA A 10 10.01 -21.57 -3.51
CA ALA A 10 10.11 -22.64 -4.50
C ALA A 10 8.69 -23.15 -4.79
N GLY A 11 8.26 -23.10 -6.05
CA GLY A 11 6.89 -23.42 -6.45
C GLY A 11 6.49 -24.87 -6.19
N SER A 12 7.47 -25.78 -6.11
CA SER A 12 7.27 -27.17 -5.75
C SER A 12 8.53 -27.74 -5.08
N CYS A 13 8.34 -28.82 -4.33
CA CYS A 13 9.46 -29.64 -3.88
C CYS A 13 10.14 -30.27 -5.11
N PRO A 14 11.49 -30.33 -5.17
CA PRO A 14 12.20 -31.06 -6.22
C PRO A 14 11.90 -32.56 -6.20
N ASP A 15 11.46 -33.09 -5.05
CA ASP A 15 11.11 -34.49 -4.88
C ASP A 15 9.68 -34.75 -5.42
N PRO A 16 9.54 -35.62 -6.44
CA PRO A 16 8.24 -35.94 -7.03
C PRO A 16 7.32 -36.69 -6.05
N GLU A 17 7.85 -37.49 -5.13
CA GLU A 17 7.06 -38.22 -4.14
C GLU A 17 6.45 -37.25 -3.11
N CYS A 18 7.27 -36.30 -2.65
CA CYS A 18 6.82 -35.23 -1.75
C CYS A 18 5.71 -34.39 -2.41
N THR A 19 5.87 -34.08 -3.70
CA THR A 19 4.87 -33.32 -4.47
C THR A 19 3.56 -34.11 -4.63
N GLN A 20 3.63 -35.41 -4.92
CA GLN A 20 2.44 -36.27 -5.01
C GLN A 20 1.72 -36.43 -3.67
N ALA A 21 2.46 -36.62 -2.58
CA ALA A 21 1.91 -36.73 -1.23
C ALA A 21 1.15 -35.45 -0.82
N ARG A 22 1.69 -34.27 -1.15
CA ARG A 22 1.00 -32.97 -0.97
C ARG A 22 -0.32 -32.91 -1.73
N VAL A 23 -0.33 -33.24 -3.02
CA VAL A 23 -1.54 -33.20 -3.86
C VAL A 23 -2.62 -34.15 -3.33
N GLN A 24 -2.22 -35.33 -2.85
CA GLN A 24 -3.15 -36.29 -2.26
C GLN A 24 -3.77 -35.77 -0.96
N LEU A 25 -2.99 -35.08 -0.12
CA LEU A 25 -3.50 -34.48 1.12
C LEU A 25 -4.47 -33.32 0.84
N GLU A 26 -4.12 -32.43 -0.10
CA GLU A 26 -4.97 -31.31 -0.51
C GLU A 26 -6.34 -31.80 -1.01
N LYS A 27 -6.36 -32.87 -1.82
CA LYS A 27 -7.61 -33.53 -2.27
C LYS A 27 -8.46 -34.09 -1.12
N ARG A 28 -7.83 -34.66 -0.09
CA ARG A 28 -8.55 -35.16 1.11
C ARG A 28 -9.15 -34.01 1.91
N THR A 29 -8.37 -32.96 2.18
CA THR A 29 -8.85 -31.79 2.94
C THR A 29 -10.01 -31.05 2.24
N GLN A 30 -10.07 -31.07 0.90
CA GLN A 30 -11.19 -30.51 0.14
C GLN A 30 -12.46 -31.37 0.21
N ALA A 31 -12.33 -32.68 0.41
CA ALA A 31 -13.47 -33.59 0.53
C ALA A 31 -14.12 -33.52 1.92
N ASP A 32 -13.33 -33.25 2.97
CA ASP A 32 -13.78 -33.31 4.36
C ASP A 32 -14.43 -32.01 4.89
N GLY A 33 -14.56 -30.96 4.07
CA GLY A 33 -15.25 -29.71 4.42
C GLY A 33 -14.71 -29.00 5.67
N ALA A 34 -13.49 -29.33 6.10
CA ALA A 34 -12.94 -28.88 7.36
C ALA A 34 -12.47 -27.43 7.29
N GLN A 35 -12.85 -26.65 8.32
CA GLN A 35 -12.31 -25.33 8.60
C GLN A 35 -10.77 -25.38 8.55
N LYS A 36 -10.14 -24.43 7.83
CA LYS A 36 -8.68 -24.23 7.78
C LYS A 36 -8.13 -23.97 9.19
N GLN A 37 -7.87 -25.03 9.95
CA GLN A 37 -6.95 -24.96 11.08
C GLN A 37 -5.53 -25.07 10.51
N GLU A 38 -4.62 -24.29 11.09
CA GLU A 38 -3.19 -24.22 10.79
C GLU A 38 -2.49 -25.57 11.05
N GLN A 39 -2.83 -26.59 10.28
CA GLN A 39 -2.06 -27.83 10.26
C GLN A 39 -0.88 -27.64 9.30
N SER A 40 0.31 -27.90 9.82
CA SER A 40 1.57 -27.91 9.09
C SER A 40 1.43 -28.72 7.80
N SER A 41 1.43 -28.05 6.66
CA SER A 41 1.40 -28.73 5.36
C SER A 41 2.67 -29.57 5.18
N ILE A 42 2.56 -30.73 4.53
CA ILE A 42 3.71 -31.58 4.17
C ILE A 42 4.75 -30.71 3.44
N GLY A 43 5.99 -30.69 3.94
CA GLY A 43 7.09 -29.90 3.40
C GLY A 43 7.13 -28.43 3.86
N SER A 44 6.29 -28.00 4.80
CA SER A 44 6.47 -26.71 5.48
C SER A 44 7.60 -26.81 6.49
N ILE A 45 8.52 -25.83 6.45
CA ILE A 45 9.60 -25.69 7.42
C ILE A 45 9.19 -24.56 8.37
N THR A 46 9.19 -24.85 9.67
CA THR A 46 8.84 -23.89 10.72
C THR A 46 9.97 -22.89 10.96
N ASP A 47 9.64 -21.71 11.50
CA ASP A 47 10.66 -20.70 11.84
C ASP A 47 11.64 -21.20 12.91
N ALA A 48 11.23 -22.14 13.77
CA ALA A 48 12.10 -22.81 14.74
C ALA A 48 13.14 -23.72 14.07
N GLU A 49 12.75 -24.51 13.06
CA GLU A 49 13.68 -25.32 12.28
C GLU A 49 14.63 -24.45 11.45
N LEU A 50 14.10 -23.37 10.86
CA LEU A 50 14.93 -22.38 10.15
C LEU A 50 15.96 -21.74 11.08
N LEU A 51 15.59 -21.42 12.32
CA LEU A 51 16.52 -20.86 13.29
C LEU A 51 17.74 -21.78 13.52
N LEU A 52 17.51 -23.10 13.62
CA LEU A 52 18.58 -24.08 13.80
C LEU A 52 19.48 -24.22 12.57
N LEU A 53 18.92 -24.07 11.36
CA LEU A 53 19.64 -24.27 10.10
C LEU A 53 20.43 -23.04 9.65
N VAL A 54 19.82 -21.85 9.75
CA VAL A 54 20.39 -20.62 9.18
C VAL A 54 20.82 -19.59 10.22
N GLY A 55 20.39 -19.74 11.49
CA GLY A 55 20.67 -18.81 12.58
C GLY A 55 19.81 -17.54 12.59
N GLU A 56 19.95 -16.74 13.65
CA GLU A 56 19.12 -15.57 13.94
C GLU A 56 19.19 -14.49 12.86
N LYS A 57 20.38 -14.21 12.32
CA LYS A 57 20.58 -13.12 11.35
C LYS A 57 19.82 -13.36 10.05
N GLN A 58 19.84 -14.58 9.54
CA GLN A 58 19.16 -14.97 8.30
C GLN A 58 17.66 -15.11 8.53
N LEU A 59 17.23 -15.62 9.68
CA LEU A 59 15.81 -15.67 10.05
C LEU A 59 15.22 -14.27 10.17
N GLY A 60 15.91 -13.34 10.84
CA GLY A 60 15.51 -11.94 10.94
C GLY A 60 15.45 -11.24 9.56
N ARG A 61 16.35 -11.60 8.64
CA ARG A 61 16.26 -11.12 7.25
C ARG A 61 15.05 -11.71 6.51
N LEU A 62 14.76 -13.00 6.69
CA LEU A 62 13.61 -13.65 6.07
C LEU A 62 12.28 -13.05 6.56
N SER A 63 12.16 -12.78 7.86
CA SER A 63 10.95 -12.14 8.41
C SER A 63 10.72 -10.76 7.79
N TRP A 64 11.77 -9.96 7.65
CA TRP A 64 11.70 -8.67 6.94
C TRP A 64 11.31 -8.84 5.45
N LEU A 65 11.89 -9.81 4.73
CA LEU A 65 11.55 -10.07 3.33
C LEU A 65 10.10 -10.53 3.15
N ARG A 66 9.57 -11.32 4.08
CA ARG A 66 8.16 -11.73 4.10
C ARG A 66 7.26 -10.52 4.31
N GLN A 67 7.56 -9.69 5.32
CA GLN A 67 6.81 -8.46 5.59
C GLN A 67 6.84 -7.50 4.39
N LYS A 68 8.00 -7.35 3.75
CA LYS A 68 8.17 -6.56 2.53
C LYS A 68 7.32 -7.08 1.40
N ALA A 69 7.38 -8.37 1.09
CA ALA A 69 6.60 -8.96 0.01
C ALA A 69 5.08 -8.87 0.25
N THR A 70 4.62 -9.12 1.49
CA THR A 70 3.21 -8.97 1.85
C THR A 70 2.74 -7.53 1.65
N ALA A 71 3.57 -6.56 2.01
CA ALA A 71 3.23 -5.17 1.84
C ALA A 71 3.31 -4.68 0.39
N GLU A 72 4.29 -5.13 -0.40
CA GLU A 72 4.36 -4.83 -1.83
C GLU A 72 3.17 -5.41 -2.60
N ALA A 73 2.58 -6.51 -2.11
CA ALA A 73 1.36 -7.08 -2.65
C ALA A 73 0.10 -6.30 -2.25
N ASP A 74 0.14 -5.51 -1.17
CA ASP A 74 -1.00 -4.73 -0.69
C ASP A 74 -0.91 -3.27 -1.21
N PRO A 75 -1.82 -2.84 -2.12
CA PRO A 75 -1.81 -1.49 -2.66
C PRO A 75 -2.05 -0.40 -1.60
N THR A 76 -2.51 -0.78 -0.39
CA THR A 76 -2.77 0.13 0.73
C THR A 76 -1.61 0.23 1.73
N ALA A 77 -0.56 -0.57 1.55
CA ALA A 77 0.63 -0.52 2.38
C ALA A 77 1.42 0.77 2.14
N ALA A 78 1.96 1.33 3.21
CA ALA A 78 2.78 2.53 3.17
C ALA A 78 4.02 2.37 4.04
N HIS A 79 5.13 2.97 3.59
CA HIS A 79 6.33 3.09 4.40
C HIS A 79 6.18 4.21 5.42
N CYS A 80 6.70 4.00 6.63
CA CYS A 80 6.80 5.06 7.62
C CYS A 80 7.63 6.23 7.05
N PRO A 81 7.12 7.46 7.06
CA PRO A 81 7.82 8.61 6.45
C PRO A 81 9.03 9.09 7.27
N ARG A 82 9.27 8.55 8.46
CA ARG A 82 10.48 8.84 9.22
C ARG A 82 11.69 8.17 8.56
N GLN A 83 12.66 8.98 8.17
CA GLN A 83 13.89 8.55 7.49
C GLN A 83 14.65 7.46 8.24
N GLY A 84 14.68 7.49 9.58
CA GLY A 84 15.33 6.47 10.40
C GLY A 84 14.49 5.21 10.69
N CYS A 85 13.25 5.13 10.20
CA CYS A 85 12.35 4.02 10.46
C CYS A 85 12.00 3.28 9.17
N GLN A 86 11.27 3.92 8.26
CA GLN A 86 10.78 3.33 6.99
C GLN A 86 10.08 1.96 7.11
N ALA A 87 9.67 1.57 8.32
CA ALA A 87 8.95 0.34 8.58
C ALA A 87 7.64 0.31 7.79
N ILE A 88 7.30 -0.87 7.31
CA ILE A 88 6.14 -1.03 6.43
C ILE A 88 4.88 -1.24 7.25
N VAL A 89 3.84 -0.46 6.97
CA VAL A 89 2.59 -0.48 7.72
C VAL A 89 1.41 -0.62 6.77
N VAL A 90 0.57 -1.60 7.07
CA VAL A 90 -0.65 -1.92 6.33
C VAL A 90 -1.85 -1.19 6.90
N LYS A 91 -2.92 -1.07 6.11
CA LYS A 91 -4.20 -0.53 6.56
C LYS A 91 -4.79 -1.40 7.67
N ASN A 92 -5.35 -0.76 8.69
CA ASN A 92 -6.25 -1.47 9.60
C ASN A 92 -7.59 -1.69 8.88
N LYS A 93 -7.95 -2.96 8.65
CA LYS A 93 -9.20 -3.32 7.95
C LYS A 93 -10.46 -2.83 8.67
N ALA A 94 -10.42 -2.63 9.98
CA ALA A 94 -11.54 -2.10 10.75
C ALA A 94 -11.84 -0.61 10.42
N ASP A 95 -10.83 0.13 9.95
CA ASP A 95 -10.94 1.56 9.67
C ASP A 95 -11.35 1.86 8.22
N GLU A 96 -11.55 0.82 7.39
CA GLU A 96 -11.97 0.95 6.00
C GLU A 96 -13.32 1.69 5.86
N GLY A 97 -13.37 2.71 4.99
CA GLY A 97 -14.55 3.54 4.81
C GLY A 97 -14.83 4.53 5.95
N THR A 98 -13.99 4.59 6.98
CA THR A 98 -14.12 5.54 8.08
C THR A 98 -13.19 6.74 7.91
N ALA A 99 -13.35 7.75 8.79
CA ALA A 99 -12.42 8.88 8.84
C ALA A 99 -10.97 8.46 9.21
N TYR A 100 -10.74 7.24 9.71
CA TYR A 100 -9.43 6.72 10.08
C TYR A 100 -8.80 5.85 8.98
N GLU A 101 -9.47 5.67 7.83
CA GLU A 101 -9.01 4.80 6.74
C GLU A 101 -7.55 5.08 6.31
N THR A 102 -7.18 6.35 6.37
CA THR A 102 -5.89 6.87 5.90
C THR A 102 -4.85 6.95 6.99
N MET A 103 -5.25 6.76 8.24
CA MET A 103 -4.35 6.72 9.38
C MET A 103 -3.50 5.45 9.31
N ARG A 104 -2.21 5.60 9.59
CA ARG A 104 -1.27 4.50 9.80
C ARG A 104 -0.54 4.76 11.10
N GLU A 105 -0.45 3.74 11.94
CA GLU A 105 0.32 3.76 13.17
C GLU A 105 1.53 2.85 13.02
N CYS A 106 2.72 3.40 13.25
CA CYS A 106 3.96 2.65 13.10
C CYS A 106 4.20 1.74 14.30
N HIS A 107 4.17 0.42 14.10
CA HIS A 107 4.52 -0.53 15.15
C HIS A 107 5.98 -0.42 15.64
N ALA A 108 6.89 0.13 14.82
CA ALA A 108 8.31 0.26 15.16
C ALA A 108 8.65 1.54 15.93
N CYS A 109 7.97 2.67 15.66
CA CYS A 109 8.30 3.97 16.25
C CYS A 109 7.11 4.74 16.84
N GLY A 110 5.90 4.18 16.79
CA GLY A 110 4.67 4.79 17.28
C GLY A 110 4.19 6.02 16.51
N PHE A 111 4.84 6.38 15.39
CA PHE A 111 4.43 7.54 14.62
C PHE A 111 3.10 7.29 13.90
N CYS A 112 2.16 8.21 14.06
CA CYS A 112 0.87 8.20 13.38
C CYS A 112 0.87 9.19 12.21
N TRP A 113 0.62 8.70 10.99
CA TRP A 113 0.66 9.52 9.77
C TRP A 113 -0.49 9.20 8.82
N CYS A 114 -0.72 10.10 7.88
CA CYS A 114 -1.66 9.92 6.77
C CYS A 114 -0.96 9.20 5.62
N ALA A 115 -1.43 8.01 5.24
CA ALA A 115 -0.89 7.20 4.14
C ALA A 115 -0.87 7.92 2.78
N TRP A 116 -1.72 8.93 2.61
CA TRP A 116 -1.83 9.69 1.36
C TRP A 116 -0.76 10.76 1.22
N CYS A 117 -0.63 11.65 2.19
CA CYS A 117 0.31 12.78 2.12
C CYS A 117 1.62 12.56 2.90
N ASN A 118 1.77 11.44 3.60
CA ASN A 118 2.94 11.10 4.41
C ASN A 118 3.27 12.11 5.53
N ARG A 119 2.30 12.93 5.94
CA ARG A 119 2.41 13.89 7.06
C ARG A 119 1.73 13.35 8.30
N THR A 120 1.99 14.00 9.44
CA THR A 120 1.30 13.72 10.71
C THR A 120 -0.19 13.60 10.51
N TRP A 121 -0.79 12.61 11.16
CA TRP A 121 -2.22 12.37 11.07
C TRP A 121 -3.02 13.65 11.38
N HIS A 122 -3.88 14.06 10.44
CA HIS A 122 -4.62 15.32 10.50
C HIS A 122 -6.13 15.11 10.76
N GLY A 123 -6.55 13.88 11.06
CA GLY A 123 -7.94 13.56 11.39
C GLY A 123 -8.88 13.93 10.23
N ARG A 124 -9.93 14.69 10.55
CA ARG A 124 -10.93 15.17 9.58
C ARG A 124 -10.49 16.42 8.82
N ALA A 125 -9.36 17.04 9.16
CA ALA A 125 -8.86 18.18 8.40
C ALA A 125 -8.52 17.74 6.96
N PRO A 126 -8.67 18.61 5.96
CA PRO A 126 -8.40 18.27 4.57
C PRO A 126 -6.94 17.83 4.39
N CYS A 127 -6.75 16.77 3.61
CA CYS A 127 -5.43 16.24 3.31
C CYS A 127 -4.68 17.22 2.39
N GLN A 128 -3.42 17.51 2.72
CA GLN A 128 -2.53 18.36 1.90
C GLN A 128 -2.11 17.70 0.57
N LEU A 129 -2.58 16.48 0.29
CA LEU A 129 -2.45 15.86 -1.03
C LEU A 129 -3.04 16.75 -2.13
N SER A 130 -4.04 17.57 -1.81
CA SER A 130 -4.67 18.51 -2.76
C SER A 130 -3.71 19.52 -3.38
N THR A 131 -2.54 19.76 -2.77
CA THR A 131 -1.54 20.68 -3.32
C THR A 131 -0.69 20.03 -4.43
N SER A 132 -0.80 18.72 -4.65
CA SER A 132 0.01 17.99 -5.63
C SER A 132 -0.63 18.00 -7.02
N VAL A 133 -0.36 19.05 -7.81
CA VAL A 133 -0.86 19.19 -9.19
C VAL A 133 -0.48 17.98 -10.06
N ALA A 134 0.77 17.51 -9.95
CA ALA A 134 1.26 16.37 -10.71
C ALA A 134 0.47 15.07 -10.48
N LEU A 135 -0.04 14.86 -9.26
CA LEU A 135 -0.85 13.67 -8.94
C LEU A 135 -2.24 13.75 -9.59
N ILE A 136 -2.81 14.96 -9.63
CA ILE A 136 -4.12 15.20 -10.25
C ILE A 136 -4.02 15.05 -11.77
N GLU A 137 -2.98 15.63 -12.38
CA GLU A 137 -2.68 15.47 -13.80
C GLU A 137 -2.45 14.02 -14.19
N GLU A 138 -1.68 13.27 -13.39
CA GLU A 138 -1.48 11.83 -13.61
C GLU A 138 -2.82 11.08 -13.60
N TYR A 139 -3.68 11.32 -12.60
CA TYR A 139 -4.98 10.66 -12.52
C TYR A 139 -5.91 11.05 -13.69
N MET A 140 -5.91 12.33 -14.10
CA MET A 140 -6.69 12.81 -15.24
C MET A 140 -6.19 12.28 -16.59
N SER A 141 -4.92 11.88 -16.68
CA SER A 141 -4.36 11.30 -17.90
C SER A 141 -4.86 9.87 -18.19
N TYR A 142 -5.35 9.18 -17.16
CA TYR A 142 -5.88 7.82 -17.29
C TYR A 142 -7.33 7.82 -17.77
N GLU A 143 -7.66 6.87 -18.65
CA GLU A 143 -9.06 6.59 -18.98
C GLU A 143 -9.81 6.04 -17.77
N ALA A 144 -11.09 6.40 -17.66
CA ALA A 144 -11.97 5.94 -16.58
C ALA A 144 -12.04 4.41 -16.55
N GLY A 145 -11.67 3.81 -15.43
CA GLY A 145 -11.67 2.35 -15.24
C GLY A 145 -10.42 1.63 -15.78
N SER A 146 -9.40 2.36 -16.26
CA SER A 146 -8.10 1.77 -16.59
C SER A 146 -7.40 1.19 -15.36
N GLU A 147 -6.41 0.31 -15.58
CA GLU A 147 -5.61 -0.28 -14.50
C GLU A 147 -4.86 0.80 -13.69
N GLY A 148 -4.36 1.84 -14.37
CA GLY A 148 -3.68 2.98 -13.73
C GLY A 148 -4.60 3.77 -12.81
N ALA A 149 -5.79 4.14 -13.31
CA ALA A 149 -6.81 4.80 -12.49
C ALA A 149 -7.22 3.94 -11.29
N THR A 150 -7.43 2.64 -11.51
CA THR A 150 -7.81 1.69 -10.44
C THR A 150 -6.72 1.59 -9.36
N LYS A 151 -5.44 1.52 -9.75
CA LYS A 151 -4.32 1.52 -8.78
C LYS A 151 -4.27 2.80 -7.96
N MET A 152 -4.47 3.96 -8.60
CA MET A 152 -4.52 5.23 -7.87
C MET A 152 -5.73 5.30 -6.92
N GLU A 153 -6.90 4.85 -7.36
CA GLU A 153 -8.12 4.80 -6.54
C GLU A 153 -7.98 3.89 -5.33
N LEU A 154 -7.32 2.73 -5.49
CA LEU A 154 -7.00 1.83 -4.38
C LEU A 154 -6.05 2.47 -3.37
N ARG A 155 -5.08 3.27 -3.85
CA ARG A 155 -4.06 3.90 -3.01
C ARG A 155 -4.56 5.15 -2.28
N TYR A 156 -5.26 6.02 -3.01
CA TYR A 156 -5.65 7.37 -2.54
C TYR A 156 -7.14 7.51 -2.26
N GLY A 157 -7.95 6.49 -2.55
CA GLY A 157 -9.40 6.51 -2.43
C GLY A 157 -10.06 7.26 -3.60
N ARG A 158 -11.03 6.62 -4.25
CA ARG A 158 -11.76 7.19 -5.38
C ARG A 158 -12.42 8.54 -5.07
N SER A 159 -13.19 8.61 -3.98
CA SER A 159 -13.90 9.85 -3.59
C SER A 159 -12.94 11.00 -3.31
N ASN A 160 -11.76 10.71 -2.78
CA ASN A 160 -10.74 11.71 -2.51
C ASN A 160 -10.13 12.23 -3.82
N LEU A 161 -9.73 11.34 -4.74
CA LEU A 161 -9.23 11.74 -6.06
C LEU A 161 -10.26 12.57 -6.86
N GLN A 162 -11.53 12.17 -6.85
CA GLN A 162 -12.60 12.93 -7.50
C GLN A 162 -12.77 14.33 -6.91
N ARG A 163 -12.67 14.46 -5.57
CA ARG A 163 -12.67 15.76 -4.90
C ARG A 163 -11.48 16.62 -5.33
N LEU A 164 -10.28 16.03 -5.42
CA LEU A 164 -9.08 16.74 -5.86
C LEU A 164 -9.19 17.23 -7.30
N VAL A 165 -9.66 16.38 -8.21
CA VAL A 165 -9.90 16.76 -9.62
C VAL A 165 -10.91 17.91 -9.68
N LYS A 166 -12.00 17.83 -8.90
CA LYS A 166 -13.00 18.90 -8.87
C LYS A 166 -12.39 20.23 -8.41
N GLU A 167 -11.69 20.23 -7.27
CA GLU A 167 -11.02 21.43 -6.72
C GLU A 167 -10.03 22.03 -7.74
N GLU A 168 -9.27 21.19 -8.43
CA GLU A 168 -8.32 21.62 -9.46
C GLU A 168 -9.02 22.24 -10.67
N THR A 169 -10.06 21.60 -11.19
CA THR A 169 -10.82 22.13 -12.33
C THR A 169 -11.50 23.45 -12.00
N GLU A 170 -12.01 23.61 -10.77
CA GLU A 170 -12.59 24.87 -10.29
C GLU A 170 -11.53 25.97 -10.18
N ARG A 171 -10.33 25.64 -9.68
CA ARG A 171 -9.19 26.56 -9.62
C ARG A 171 -8.79 27.05 -11.01
N GLN A 172 -8.60 26.13 -11.96
CA GLN A 172 -8.21 26.47 -13.34
C GLN A 172 -9.27 27.33 -14.04
N ALA A 173 -10.55 27.01 -13.84
CA ALA A 173 -11.64 27.82 -14.37
C ALA A 173 -11.68 29.23 -13.75
N ASN A 174 -11.40 29.35 -12.45
CA ASN A 174 -11.31 30.64 -11.75
C ASN A 174 -10.13 31.48 -12.26
N GLU A 175 -8.94 30.89 -12.39
CA GLU A 175 -7.77 31.57 -12.93
C GLU A 175 -8.01 32.05 -14.37
N ALA A 176 -8.55 31.20 -15.24
CA ALA A 176 -8.90 31.58 -16.62
C ALA A 176 -9.95 32.71 -16.68
N TRP A 177 -10.92 32.69 -15.74
CA TRP A 177 -11.90 33.76 -15.62
C TRP A 177 -11.27 35.07 -15.13
N LEU A 178 -10.41 35.03 -14.12
CA LEU A 178 -9.68 36.20 -13.62
C LEU A 178 -8.78 36.80 -14.69
N ASP A 179 -8.05 35.98 -15.46
CA ASP A 179 -7.19 36.46 -16.54
C ASP A 179 -7.96 37.19 -17.65
N SER A 180 -9.21 36.78 -17.90
CA SER A 180 -10.07 37.39 -18.92
C SER A 180 -10.90 38.57 -18.42
N ASN A 181 -11.18 38.65 -17.12
CA ASN A 181 -12.14 39.62 -16.56
C ASN A 181 -11.53 40.61 -15.55
N ALA A 182 -10.37 40.31 -14.98
CA ALA A 182 -9.67 41.22 -14.07
C ALA A 182 -8.65 42.07 -14.83
N LYS A 183 -8.54 43.35 -14.45
CA LYS A 183 -7.50 44.26 -14.94
C LYS A 183 -6.70 44.76 -13.75
N LYS A 184 -5.39 44.86 -13.92
CA LYS A 184 -4.51 45.49 -12.92
C LYS A 184 -4.96 46.92 -12.67
N CYS A 185 -4.93 47.34 -11.41
CA CYS A 185 -5.12 48.74 -11.05
C CYS A 185 -4.09 49.61 -11.80
N PRO A 186 -4.51 50.66 -12.52
CA PRO A 186 -3.59 51.50 -13.29
C PRO A 186 -2.61 52.30 -12.41
N THR A 187 -2.88 52.43 -11.10
CA THR A 187 -2.06 53.21 -10.16
C THR A 187 -1.00 52.37 -9.44
N CYS A 188 -1.33 51.16 -9.00
CA CYS A 188 -0.42 50.29 -8.24
C CYS A 188 -0.06 48.98 -8.94
N HIS A 189 -0.62 48.74 -10.14
CA HIS A 189 -0.38 47.56 -10.98
C HIS A 189 -0.61 46.20 -10.31
N MET A 190 -1.37 46.18 -9.21
CA MET A 190 -1.85 44.98 -8.54
C MET A 190 -3.21 44.56 -9.11
N PHE A 191 -3.48 43.25 -9.14
CA PHE A 191 -4.78 42.69 -9.48
C PHE A 191 -5.71 42.68 -8.26
#